data_AF-A0A087T1Z1-F1
#
_entry.id   AF-A0A087T1Z1-F1
#
_cell.length_a   1.000
_cell.length_b   1.000
_cell.length_c   1.000
_cell.angle_alpha   90.00
_cell.angle_beta   90.00
_cell.angle_gamma   90.00
#
_symmetry.space_group_name_H-M   'P 1'
#
loop_
_entity.id
_entity.type
_entity.pdbx_description
1 polymer ?
#
loop_
_entity_poly.entity_id
_entity_poly.type
_entity_poly.pdbx_seq_one_letter_code
_entity_poly.pdbx_strand_id
1 'polypeptide(L)'
;MELSSQKDLLEKVHLQLQTFLDDPMYWDQHLLHVEVIRTFAKVGPNTEPKFRDEFVLPRLAALAAKNNSTTNETKKMDIALALLEAYTAMSCCFMSDQLIAEAFLPGLRCLKSDFQVIAHEYEDAVNNMIQEFEAKLDVGRSVESRPNSLSISSAGGMEEMRNRMTKIFTSRQTGARPNIQNLFQLRKK
;
A
#
# COMPACT_ATOMS: atom_id res chain seq x y z
N MET A 1 7.58 31.01 26.42
CA MET A 1 6.52 30.02 26.68
C MET A 1 6.84 28.85 25.76
N GLU A 2 7.24 27.76 26.38
CA GLU A 2 8.18 26.77 25.86
C GLU A 2 7.61 25.92 24.74
N LEU A 3 8.49 25.48 23.83
CA LEU A 3 8.34 24.26 23.05
C LEU A 3 8.30 23.05 24.01
N SER A 4 7.29 22.95 24.87
CA SER A 4 6.76 21.64 25.27
C SER A 4 6.27 21.03 23.96
N SER A 5 7.15 20.26 23.34
CA SER A 5 7.36 20.33 21.90
C SER A 5 6.25 19.55 21.19
N GLN A 6 5.93 19.90 19.95
CA GLN A 6 5.00 19.11 19.12
C GLN A 6 5.33 17.60 19.16
N LYS A 7 6.61 17.26 19.27
CA LYS A 7 7.09 15.90 19.47
C LYS A 7 6.62 15.28 20.80
N ASP A 8 6.72 15.99 21.91
CA ASP A 8 6.25 15.53 23.22
C ASP A 8 4.73 15.26 23.21
N LEU A 9 3.98 16.10 22.49
CA LEU A 9 2.55 15.88 22.28
C LEU A 9 2.30 14.61 21.47
N LEU A 10 3.02 14.40 20.37
CA LEU A 10 2.90 13.19 19.54
C LEU A 10 3.29 11.93 20.32
N GLU A 11 4.33 11.99 21.15
CA GLU A 11 4.74 10.89 22.04
C GLU A 11 3.63 10.54 23.05
N LYS A 12 3.00 11.55 23.66
CA LYS A 12 1.85 11.33 24.56
C LYS A 12 0.64 10.75 23.83
N VAL A 13 0.34 11.22 22.62
CA VAL A 13 -0.75 10.66 21.79
C VAL A 13 -0.46 9.21 21.44
N HIS A 14 0.76 8.90 21.02
CA HIS A 14 1.18 7.53 20.72
C HIS A 14 1.04 6.63 21.95
N LEU A 15 1.56 7.06 23.11
CA LEU A 15 1.44 6.29 24.36
C LEU A 15 -0.03 6.06 24.77
N GLN A 16 -0.88 7.06 24.56
CA GLN A 16 -2.30 6.94 24.86
C GLN A 16 -3.02 5.95 23.93
N LEU A 17 -2.74 6.03 22.63
CA LEU A 17 -3.27 5.06 21.64
C LEU A 17 -2.79 3.65 21.94
N GLN A 18 -1.52 3.49 22.34
CA GLN A 18 -0.99 2.20 22.76
C GLN A 18 -1.71 1.67 24.00
N THR A 19 -1.90 2.51 25.01
CA THR A 19 -2.65 2.17 26.24
C THR A 19 -4.06 1.68 25.91
N PHE A 20 -4.79 2.36 25.00
CA PHE A 20 -6.13 1.93 24.58
C PHE A 20 -6.16 0.54 23.94
N LEU A 21 -5.07 0.10 23.30
CA LEU A 21 -5.02 -1.17 22.57
C LEU A 21 -4.43 -2.31 23.40
N ASP A 22 -3.52 -2.01 24.33
CA ASP A 22 -2.76 -3.01 25.08
C ASP A 22 -3.28 -3.25 26.50
N ASP A 23 -3.85 -2.24 27.16
CA ASP A 23 -4.30 -2.38 28.55
C ASP A 23 -5.58 -3.26 28.62
N PRO A 24 -5.58 -4.34 29.41
CA PRO A 24 -6.74 -5.22 29.58
C PRO A 24 -8.03 -4.50 29.95
N MET A 25 -7.95 -3.35 30.63
CA MET A 25 -9.12 -2.56 30.99
C MET A 25 -9.95 -2.12 29.77
N TYR A 26 -9.33 -2.00 28.59
CA TYR A 26 -9.98 -1.56 27.37
C TYR A 26 -10.39 -2.71 26.42
N TRP A 27 -10.07 -3.97 26.73
CA TRP A 27 -10.26 -5.07 25.79
C TRP A 27 -11.72 -5.35 25.39
N ASP A 28 -12.69 -5.00 26.25
CA ASP A 28 -14.12 -5.16 25.99
C ASP A 28 -14.82 -3.85 25.62
N GLN A 29 -14.06 -2.76 25.46
CA GLN A 29 -14.58 -1.43 25.11
C GLN A 29 -14.82 -1.31 23.60
N HIS A 30 -15.94 -1.88 23.13
CA HIS A 30 -16.34 -1.88 21.71
C HIS A 30 -16.27 -0.50 21.05
N LEU A 31 -16.92 0.50 21.65
CA LEU A 31 -16.98 1.85 21.09
C LEU A 31 -15.60 2.50 20.97
N LEU A 32 -14.71 2.22 21.91
CA LEU A 32 -13.33 2.70 21.86
C LEU A 32 -12.58 2.11 20.66
N HIS A 33 -12.69 0.80 20.43
CA HIS A 33 -12.03 0.18 19.28
C HIS A 33 -12.55 0.72 17.95
N VAL A 34 -13.87 0.89 17.80
CA VAL A 34 -14.47 1.51 16.61
C VAL A 34 -13.88 2.91 16.38
N GLU A 35 -13.78 3.72 17.44
CA GLU A 35 -13.28 5.09 17.33
C GLU A 35 -11.77 5.15 17.04
N VAL A 36 -10.98 4.25 17.60
CA VAL A 36 -9.55 4.14 17.28
C VAL A 36 -9.35 3.77 15.80
N ILE A 37 -10.14 2.83 15.27
CA ILE A 37 -10.06 2.44 13.86
C ILE A 37 -10.44 3.62 12.95
N ARG A 38 -11.54 4.32 13.25
CA ARG A 38 -11.95 5.52 12.50
C ARG A 38 -10.91 6.63 12.56
N THR A 39 -10.28 6.80 13.72
CA THR A 39 -9.17 7.75 13.88
C THR A 39 -8.02 7.38 12.95
N PHE A 40 -7.62 6.11 12.91
CA PHE A 40 -6.59 5.62 11.99
C PHE A 40 -6.97 5.79 10.53
N ALA A 41 -8.22 5.55 10.13
CA ALA A 41 -8.70 5.81 8.77
C ALA A 41 -8.52 7.27 8.36
N LYS A 42 -8.86 8.20 9.27
CA LYS A 42 -8.83 9.65 9.01
C LYS A 42 -7.41 10.22 8.96
N VAL A 43 -6.55 9.82 9.90
CA VAL A 43 -5.22 10.43 10.05
C VAL A 43 -4.11 9.62 9.39
N GLY A 44 -4.30 8.31 9.23
CA GLY A 44 -3.29 7.37 8.73
C GLY A 44 -2.67 7.75 7.39
N PRO A 45 -3.45 8.17 6.37
CA PRO A 45 -2.87 8.56 5.07
C PRO A 45 -1.97 9.80 5.12
N ASN A 46 -2.16 10.66 6.12
CA ASN A 46 -1.50 11.97 6.22
C ASN A 46 -0.48 12.05 7.38
N THR A 47 -0.31 10.98 8.14
CA THR A 47 0.66 10.93 9.25
C THR A 47 2.06 10.58 8.74
N GLU A 48 3.05 10.64 9.63
CA GLU A 48 4.41 10.22 9.27
C GLU A 48 4.42 8.76 8.80
N PRO A 49 5.03 8.43 7.64
CA PRO A 49 5.08 7.07 7.13
C PRO A 49 5.62 6.08 8.16
N LYS A 50 6.59 6.48 8.97
CA LYS A 50 7.12 5.65 10.05
C LYS A 50 6.06 5.26 11.08
N PHE A 51 5.28 6.21 11.59
CA PHE A 51 4.20 5.92 12.54
C PHE A 51 3.09 5.08 11.89
N ARG A 52 2.77 5.37 10.63
CA ARG A 52 1.78 4.61 9.86
C ARG A 52 2.19 3.13 9.74
N ASP A 53 3.44 2.90 9.36
CA ASP A 53 3.95 1.58 8.99
C ASP A 53 4.32 0.75 10.23
N GLU A 54 4.90 1.37 11.27
CA GLU A 54 5.33 0.67 12.50
C GLU A 54 4.23 0.55 13.55
N PHE A 55 3.19 1.39 13.50
CA PHE A 55 2.12 1.39 14.50
C PHE A 55 0.74 1.19 13.88
N VAL A 56 0.27 2.11 13.03
CA VAL A 56 -1.13 2.10 12.57
C VAL A 56 -1.51 0.80 11.85
N LEU A 57 -0.73 0.39 10.86
CA LEU A 57 -1.02 -0.79 10.03
C LEU A 57 -0.96 -2.11 10.82
N PRO A 58 0.09 -2.38 11.63
CA PRO A 58 0.10 -3.54 12.52
C PRO A 58 -1.08 -3.57 13.49
N ARG A 59 -1.49 -2.42 14.03
CA ARG A 59 -2.64 -2.34 14.95
C ARG A 59 -3.98 -2.60 14.25
N LEU A 60 -4.18 -2.11 13.03
CA LEU A 60 -5.36 -2.45 12.22
C LEU A 60 -5.45 -3.94 11.92
N ALA A 61 -4.33 -4.59 11.61
CA ALA A 61 -4.28 -6.04 11.37
C ALA A 61 -4.63 -6.83 12.64
N ALA A 62 -4.09 -6.44 13.80
CA ALA A 62 -4.40 -7.06 15.09
C ALA A 62 -5.89 -6.90 15.48
N LEU A 63 -6.47 -5.72 15.25
CA LEU A 63 -7.89 -5.47 15.50
C LEU A 63 -8.79 -6.30 14.58
N ALA A 64 -8.43 -6.46 13.29
CA ALA A 64 -9.13 -7.33 12.36
C ALA A 64 -9.10 -8.80 12.81
N ALA A 65 -7.92 -9.30 13.20
CA ALA A 65 -7.78 -10.65 13.72
C ALA A 65 -8.60 -10.89 15.00
N LYS A 66 -8.62 -9.91 15.93
CA LYS A 66 -9.45 -9.97 17.13
C LYS A 66 -10.95 -10.00 16.77
N ASN A 67 -11.37 -9.23 15.77
CA ASN A 67 -12.78 -9.14 15.39
C ASN A 67 -13.35 -10.45 14.84
N ASN A 68 -12.53 -11.30 14.21
CA ASN A 68 -12.96 -12.62 13.76
C ASN A 68 -13.52 -13.49 14.90
N SER A 69 -13.03 -13.28 16.12
CA SER A 69 -13.49 -13.96 17.33
C SER A 69 -14.71 -13.31 17.99
N THR A 70 -15.18 -12.16 17.50
CA THR A 70 -16.39 -11.49 18.00
C THR A 70 -17.62 -12.33 17.67
N THR A 71 -18.38 -12.74 18.69
CA THR A 71 -19.60 -13.54 18.53
C THR A 71 -20.85 -12.71 18.29
N ASN A 72 -20.87 -11.47 18.79
CA ASN A 72 -21.98 -10.55 18.56
C ASN A 72 -21.89 -9.96 17.14
N GLU A 73 -22.81 -10.34 16.27
CA GLU A 73 -22.81 -9.96 14.85
C GLU A 73 -22.87 -8.45 14.64
N THR A 74 -23.66 -7.71 15.44
CA THR A 74 -23.73 -6.25 15.37
C THR A 74 -22.38 -5.60 15.68
N LYS A 75 -21.72 -6.02 16.77
CA LYS A 75 -20.38 -5.52 17.11
C LYS A 75 -19.35 -5.91 16.05
N LYS A 76 -19.44 -7.14 15.53
CA LYS A 76 -18.56 -7.62 14.46
C LYS A 76 -18.71 -6.75 13.21
N MET A 77 -19.94 -6.41 12.84
CA MET A 77 -20.25 -5.54 11.70
C MET A 77 -19.72 -4.12 11.87
N ASP A 78 -19.92 -3.51 13.03
CA ASP A 78 -19.42 -2.15 13.30
C ASP A 78 -17.89 -2.05 13.12
N ILE A 79 -17.16 -3.03 13.66
CA ILE A 79 -15.70 -3.09 13.53
C ILE A 79 -15.29 -3.39 12.09
N ALA A 80 -15.95 -4.35 11.41
CA ALA A 80 -15.65 -4.72 10.03
C ALA A 80 -15.83 -3.52 9.07
N LEU A 81 -16.93 -2.76 9.20
CA LEU A 81 -17.16 -1.56 8.41
C LEU A 81 -16.11 -0.46 8.69
N ALA A 82 -15.74 -0.24 9.96
CA ALA A 82 -14.70 0.72 10.31
C ALA A 82 -13.33 0.29 9.74
N LEU A 83 -13.00 -1.00 9.78
CA LEU A 83 -11.78 -1.55 9.19
C LEU A 83 -11.78 -1.40 7.66
N LEU A 84 -12.91 -1.66 7.00
CA LEU A 84 -13.04 -1.47 5.55
C LEU A 84 -12.73 -0.02 5.15
N GLU A 85 -13.27 0.95 5.88
CA GLU A 85 -12.98 2.37 5.69
C GLU A 85 -11.48 2.65 5.88
N ALA A 86 -10.87 2.11 6.94
CA ALA A 86 -9.45 2.29 7.22
C ALA A 86 -8.56 1.70 6.12
N TYR A 87 -8.78 0.44 5.70
CA TYR A 87 -8.00 -0.18 4.62
C TYR A 87 -8.19 0.54 3.29
N THR A 88 -9.40 1.03 3.00
CA THR A 88 -9.68 1.81 1.79
C THR A 88 -8.92 3.14 1.80
N ALA A 89 -8.89 3.84 2.94
CA ALA A 89 -8.12 5.08 3.07
C ALA A 89 -6.61 4.85 2.90
N MET A 90 -6.12 3.72 3.40
CA MET A 90 -4.69 3.39 3.45
C MET A 90 -4.18 2.77 2.14
N SER A 91 -5.06 2.25 1.27
CA SER A 91 -4.66 1.59 0.00
C SER A 91 -3.91 2.51 -0.96
N CYS A 92 -4.12 3.82 -0.85
CA CYS A 92 -3.43 4.85 -1.64
C CYS A 92 -2.05 5.22 -1.08
N CYS A 93 -1.65 4.69 0.08
CA CYS A 93 -0.35 4.97 0.68
C CYS A 93 0.76 4.15 0.00
N PHE A 94 1.94 4.74 -0.11
CA PHE A 94 3.15 3.99 -0.44
C PHE A 94 3.54 3.12 0.77
N MET A 95 3.60 1.81 0.56
CA MET A 95 3.94 0.80 1.57
C MET A 95 5.04 -0.12 0.99
N SER A 96 5.93 -0.61 1.83
CA SER A 96 6.94 -1.60 1.39
C SER A 96 6.29 -2.97 1.15
N ASP A 97 6.92 -3.79 0.31
CA ASP A 97 6.48 -5.16 0.06
C ASP A 97 6.40 -5.99 1.35
N GLN A 98 7.35 -5.79 2.26
CA GLN A 98 7.35 -6.42 3.57
C GLN A 98 6.12 -6.02 4.39
N LEU A 99 5.81 -4.72 4.46
CA LEU A 99 4.67 -4.22 5.21
C LEU A 99 3.33 -4.69 4.63
N ILE A 100 3.23 -4.76 3.30
CA ILE A 100 2.08 -5.31 2.61
C ILE A 100 1.89 -6.78 2.99
N ALA A 101 2.97 -7.57 2.97
CA ALA A 101 2.93 -9.00 3.27
C ALA A 101 2.67 -9.32 4.76
N GLU A 102 3.22 -8.53 5.68
CA GLU A 102 3.22 -8.82 7.12
C GLU A 102 2.04 -8.18 7.87
N ALA A 103 1.50 -7.06 7.40
CA ALA A 103 0.42 -6.34 8.08
C ALA A 103 -0.81 -6.13 7.19
N PHE A 104 -0.64 -5.55 6.00
CA PHE A 104 -1.77 -5.10 5.19
C PHE A 104 -2.64 -6.27 4.67
N LEU A 105 -2.02 -7.24 3.98
CA LEU A 105 -2.73 -8.40 3.43
C LEU A 105 -3.30 -9.32 4.52
N PRO A 106 -2.58 -9.67 5.60
CA PRO A 106 -3.16 -10.43 6.71
C PRO A 106 -4.41 -9.77 7.28
N GLY A 107 -4.37 -8.46 7.48
CA GLY A 107 -5.50 -7.68 7.97
C GLY A 107 -6.71 -7.69 7.02
N LEU A 108 -6.49 -7.52 5.72
CA LEU A 108 -7.54 -7.65 4.70
C LEU A 108 -8.14 -9.06 4.66
N ARG A 109 -7.34 -10.11 4.85
CA ARG A 109 -7.83 -11.50 4.89
C ARG A 109 -8.72 -11.74 6.11
N CYS A 110 -8.36 -11.22 7.28
CA CYS A 110 -9.24 -11.24 8.45
C CYS A 110 -10.55 -10.49 8.18
N LEU A 111 -10.49 -9.31 7.56
CA LEU A 111 -11.69 -8.55 7.21
C LEU A 111 -12.60 -9.31 6.23
N LYS A 112 -12.01 -9.99 5.23
CA LYS A 112 -12.75 -10.86 4.32
C LYS A 112 -13.47 -11.97 5.08
N SER A 113 -12.80 -12.63 6.03
CA SER A 113 -13.42 -13.67 6.85
C SER A 113 -14.59 -13.16 7.70
N ASP A 114 -14.54 -11.92 8.18
CA ASP A 114 -15.71 -11.32 8.84
C ASP A 114 -16.88 -11.19 7.85
N PHE A 115 -16.68 -10.53 6.71
CA PHE A 115 -17.75 -10.30 5.73
C PHE A 115 -18.33 -11.57 5.12
N GLN A 116 -17.54 -12.65 5.01
CA GLN A 116 -18.03 -13.98 4.64
C GLN A 116 -19.07 -14.55 5.62
N VAL A 117 -19.11 -14.07 6.86
CA VAL A 117 -20.06 -14.53 7.88
C VAL A 117 -21.23 -13.56 8.02
N ILE A 118 -20.97 -12.25 7.99
CA ILE A 118 -21.96 -11.25 8.41
C ILE A 118 -22.49 -10.32 7.30
N ALA A 119 -21.80 -10.15 6.17
CA ALA A 119 -22.24 -9.23 5.11
C ALA A 119 -21.52 -9.52 3.78
N HIS A 120 -22.02 -10.48 3.01
CA HIS A 120 -21.43 -10.94 1.75
C HIS A 120 -21.32 -9.83 0.68
N GLU A 121 -22.14 -8.78 0.76
CA GLU A 121 -22.11 -7.68 -0.21
C GLU A 121 -20.78 -6.89 -0.22
N TYR A 122 -19.98 -6.98 0.85
CA TYR A 122 -18.66 -6.34 0.94
C TYR A 122 -17.50 -7.29 0.58
N GLU A 123 -17.76 -8.59 0.42
CA GLU A 123 -16.72 -9.60 0.20
C GLU A 123 -15.93 -9.33 -1.09
N ASP A 124 -16.63 -9.04 -2.20
CA ASP A 124 -16.00 -8.78 -3.50
C ASP A 124 -15.06 -7.57 -3.45
N ALA A 125 -15.48 -6.50 -2.74
CA ALA A 125 -14.66 -5.30 -2.59
C ALA A 125 -13.34 -5.61 -1.88
N VAL A 126 -13.39 -6.33 -0.76
CA VAL A 126 -12.18 -6.74 -0.01
C VAL A 126 -11.33 -7.72 -0.82
N ASN A 127 -11.96 -8.65 -1.53
CA ASN A 127 -11.25 -9.62 -2.36
C ASN A 127 -10.49 -8.95 -3.52
N ASN A 128 -11.07 -7.92 -4.15
CA ASN A 128 -10.39 -7.12 -5.15
C ASN A 128 -9.18 -6.37 -4.57
N MET A 129 -9.30 -5.80 -3.36
CA MET A 129 -8.17 -5.17 -2.68
C MET A 129 -7.05 -6.18 -2.41
N ILE A 130 -7.38 -7.38 -1.94
CA ILE A 130 -6.40 -8.45 -1.71
C ILE A 130 -5.64 -8.76 -3.01
N GLN A 131 -6.37 -9.00 -4.11
CA GLN A 131 -5.76 -9.31 -5.40
C GLN A 131 -4.85 -8.19 -5.92
N GLU A 132 -5.26 -6.93 -5.75
CA GLU A 132 -4.45 -5.77 -6.15
C GLU A 132 -3.10 -5.76 -5.41
N PHE A 133 -3.11 -6.01 -4.09
CA PHE A 133 -1.89 -5.99 -3.29
C PHE A 133 -1.05 -7.25 -3.44
N GLU A 134 -1.64 -8.41 -3.72
CA GLU A 134 -0.90 -9.61 -4.11
C GLU A 134 -0.17 -9.40 -5.45
N ALA A 135 -0.84 -8.81 -6.45
CA ALA A 135 -0.23 -8.50 -7.73
C ALA A 135 0.92 -7.48 -7.59
N LYS A 136 0.81 -6.49 -6.69
CA LYS A 136 1.89 -5.53 -6.38
C LYS A 136 3.15 -6.25 -5.88
N LEU A 137 3.00 -7.27 -5.02
CA LEU A 137 4.14 -8.05 -4.51
C LEU A 137 4.81 -8.91 -5.59
N ASP A 138 4.03 -9.46 -6.53
CA ASP A 138 4.58 -10.29 -7.62
C ASP A 138 5.37 -9.47 -8.65
N VAL A 139 4.94 -8.23 -8.91
CA VAL A 139 5.69 -7.31 -9.77
C VAL A 139 7.06 -6.98 -9.18
N GLY A 140 7.16 -6.74 -7.87
CA GLY A 140 8.44 -6.46 -7.19
C GLY A 140 9.45 -7.60 -7.37
N ARG A 141 9.01 -8.85 -7.15
CA ARG A 141 9.85 -10.05 -7.26
C ARG A 141 10.35 -10.34 -8.67
N SER A 142 9.55 -10.00 -9.68
CA SER A 142 9.91 -10.18 -11.09
C SER A 142 11.02 -9.23 -11.57
N VAL A 143 11.20 -8.08 -10.89
CA VAL A 143 12.25 -7.11 -11.20
C VAL A 143 13.60 -7.53 -10.58
N GLU A 144 13.59 -8.06 -9.34
CA GLU A 144 14.80 -8.59 -8.68
C GLU A 144 15.32 -9.89 -9.32
N SER A 145 14.45 -10.65 -9.99
CA SER A 145 14.81 -11.92 -10.64
C SER A 145 15.40 -11.77 -12.05
N ARG A 146 15.80 -10.58 -12.49
CA ARG A 146 16.62 -10.45 -13.71
C ARG A 146 18.08 -10.70 -13.36
N PRO A 147 18.65 -11.89 -13.69
CA PRO A 147 20.09 -12.06 -13.58
C PRO A 147 20.74 -11.11 -14.58
N ASN A 148 21.63 -10.26 -14.09
CA ASN A 148 22.56 -9.50 -14.91
C ASN A 148 23.66 -10.45 -15.44
N SER A 149 23.29 -11.60 -16.01
CA SER A 149 24.24 -12.58 -16.53
C SER A 149 24.53 -12.29 -18.00
N LEU A 150 25.58 -11.50 -18.20
CA LEU A 150 26.47 -11.67 -19.35
C LEU A 150 27.17 -13.03 -19.20
N SER A 151 26.78 -14.01 -20.00
CA SER A 151 27.58 -15.21 -20.33
C SER A 151 27.14 -15.71 -21.71
N ILE A 152 27.91 -15.40 -22.75
CA ILE A 152 28.87 -16.32 -23.37
C ILE A 152 28.21 -17.62 -23.84
N SER A 153 27.87 -17.63 -25.13
CA SER A 153 27.61 -18.82 -25.92
C SER A 153 28.92 -19.34 -26.53
N SER A 154 29.15 -20.63 -26.42
CA SER A 154 30.17 -21.39 -27.17
C SER A 154 29.53 -22.74 -27.52
N ALA A 155 29.68 -23.34 -28.70
CA ALA A 155 30.28 -22.97 -29.97
C ALA A 155 29.69 -23.92 -31.04
N GLY A 156 29.70 -23.51 -32.31
CA GLY A 156 29.63 -24.47 -33.44
C GLY A 156 28.84 -24.01 -34.65
N GLY A 157 29.54 -23.46 -35.65
CA GLY A 157 29.09 -23.54 -37.05
C GLY A 157 29.03 -22.22 -37.80
N MET A 158 30.00 -22.06 -38.72
CA MET A 158 30.01 -21.16 -39.88
C MET A 158 30.50 -19.71 -39.65
N GLU A 159 31.80 -19.51 -39.86
CA GLU A 159 32.29 -18.29 -40.48
C GLU A 159 31.67 -18.15 -41.86
N GLU A 160 30.87 -17.10 -42.09
CA GLU A 160 30.92 -16.30 -43.32
C GLU A 160 30.00 -15.08 -43.20
N MET A 161 30.39 -13.98 -43.86
CA MET A 161 29.67 -12.70 -43.96
C MET A 161 29.85 -11.68 -42.83
N ARG A 162 31.08 -11.55 -42.33
CA ARG A 162 31.63 -10.28 -41.83
C ARG A 162 31.75 -9.30 -43.02
N ASN A 163 30.65 -8.68 -43.44
CA ASN A 163 30.58 -7.42 -44.21
C ASN A 163 29.18 -7.25 -44.82
N ARG A 164 28.32 -6.46 -44.13
CA ARG A 164 27.09 -5.77 -44.62
C ARG A 164 26.29 -5.45 -43.34
N MET A 165 26.53 -4.33 -42.65
CA MET A 165 25.78 -3.09 -42.87
C MET A 165 26.45 -1.92 -42.13
N THR A 166 27.65 -1.52 -42.56
CA THR A 166 28.21 -0.18 -42.26
C THR A 166 27.70 0.87 -43.26
N LYS A 167 26.43 0.78 -43.67
CA LYS A 167 25.80 1.64 -44.69
C LYS A 167 24.47 2.24 -44.23
N ILE A 168 24.43 2.84 -43.04
CA ILE A 168 23.38 3.80 -42.67
C ILE A 168 23.98 5.13 -42.16
N PHE A 169 25.27 5.36 -42.41
CA PHE A 169 25.94 6.66 -42.25
C PHE A 169 26.21 7.29 -43.63
N THR A 170 25.15 7.55 -44.40
CA THR A 170 25.10 8.58 -45.47
C THR A 170 23.82 8.41 -46.30
N SER A 171 22.71 8.99 -45.84
CA SER A 171 21.70 9.62 -46.72
C SER A 171 20.76 10.50 -45.89
N ARG A 172 20.73 11.77 -46.25
CA ARG A 172 19.96 12.86 -45.66
C ARG A 172 18.44 12.68 -45.76
N GLN A 173 17.78 13.15 -44.70
CA GLN A 173 16.54 13.96 -44.63
C GLN A 173 15.27 13.50 -45.36
N THR A 174 14.19 13.32 -44.60
CA THR A 174 13.00 14.22 -44.55
C THR A 174 11.96 13.67 -43.54
N GLY A 175 11.40 14.52 -42.67
CA GLY A 175 10.16 14.17 -41.93
C GLY A 175 10.11 14.55 -40.44
N ALA A 176 9.91 15.84 -40.17
CA ALA A 176 9.24 16.47 -39.02
C ALA A 176 9.37 15.86 -37.60
N ARG A 177 10.13 16.55 -36.74
CA ARG A 177 9.97 16.56 -35.27
C ARG A 177 8.93 17.64 -34.90
N PRO A 178 7.97 17.39 -33.99
CA PRO A 178 7.13 18.46 -33.45
C PRO A 178 7.95 19.37 -32.52
N ASN A 179 8.07 20.64 -32.91
CA ASN A 179 8.80 21.69 -32.18
C ASN A 179 7.84 22.38 -31.17
N ILE A 180 8.05 22.16 -29.88
CA ILE A 180 7.23 22.68 -28.77
C ILE A 180 7.73 24.08 -28.37
N GLN A 181 7.65 25.06 -29.27
CA GLN A 181 8.17 26.41 -29.00
C GLN A 181 7.14 27.55 -29.03
N ASN A 182 5.84 27.29 -29.07
CA ASN A 182 4.83 28.37 -29.11
C ASN A 182 3.69 28.28 -28.07
N LEU A 183 3.92 27.66 -26.90
CA LEU A 183 2.87 27.57 -25.86
C LEU A 183 2.79 28.78 -24.91
N PHE A 184 3.68 29.77 -25.01
CA PHE A 184 3.72 30.95 -24.12
C PHE A 184 3.43 32.27 -24.82
N GLN A 185 2.33 32.35 -25.57
CA GLN A 185 1.76 33.64 -25.97
C GLN A 185 0.29 33.73 -25.59
N LEU A 186 0.02 33.77 -24.28
CA LEU A 186 -1.20 34.37 -23.75
C LEU A 186 -0.96 35.87 -23.57
N ARG A 187 -1.20 36.66 -24.63
CA ARG A 187 -1.29 38.12 -24.50
C ARG A 187 -2.66 38.49 -23.95
N LYS A 188 -2.64 39.21 -22.83
CA LYS A 188 -3.75 39.99 -22.30
C LYS A 188 -4.32 40.94 -23.38
N LYS A 189 -5.64 40.97 -23.49
CA LYS A 189 -6.40 42.18 -23.76
C LYS A 189 -7.61 42.16 -22.85
#